data_AF-A0A937YD32-F1
#
_entry.id   AF-A0A937YD32-F1
#
_cell.length_a   1.000
_cell.length_b   1.000
_cell.length_c   1.000
_cell.angle_alpha   90.00
_cell.angle_beta   90.00
_cell.angle_gamma   90.00
#
_symmetry.space_group_name_H-M   'P 1'
#
loop_
_entity.id
_entity.type
_entity.pdbx_description
1 polymer ?
#
loop_
_entity_poly.entity_id
_entity_poly.type
_entity_poly.pdbx_seq_one_letter_code
_entity_poly.pdbx_strand_id
1 'polypeptide(L)'
;SNEAPDKTGWEISLELPIFDTGSARLARAEAVYRQALNRAAETAITARSEVREAWSASRSTWEIARYHREHIVPLRQRIAEENMLRYNGMLIGVFELLADARAQIASVNAAIEALRDFWLAQADLDMALIGRPAQTLAAPSPGRAADAPAHARPH
;
A
#
# COMPACT_ATOMS: atom_id res chain seq x y z
N SER A 1 39.52 56.21 57.19
CA SER A 1 39.01 54.86 56.87
C SER A 1 38.60 54.81 55.43
N ASN A 2 39.03 53.76 54.75
CA ASN A 2 38.88 53.52 53.32
C ASN A 2 37.63 52.66 53.15
N GLU A 3 36.54 53.23 52.64
CA GLU A 3 35.28 52.51 52.48
C GLU A 3 34.93 52.52 50.99
N ALA A 4 35.44 51.51 50.29
CA ALA A 4 35.12 51.27 48.90
C ALA A 4 33.77 50.54 48.85
N PRO A 5 32.78 51.00 48.06
CA PRO A 5 31.49 50.34 48.00
C PRO A 5 31.58 49.01 47.25
N ASP A 6 30.97 47.97 47.84
CA ASP A 6 30.82 46.65 47.24
C ASP A 6 30.11 46.74 45.88
N LYS A 7 30.80 46.29 44.83
CA LYS A 7 30.25 46.17 43.48
C LYS A 7 29.65 44.79 43.28
N THR A 8 28.42 44.60 43.73
CA THR A 8 27.60 43.44 43.32
C THR A 8 26.91 43.78 42.01
N GLY A 9 27.55 43.45 40.89
CA GLY A 9 26.99 43.61 39.54
C GLY A 9 26.50 42.28 38.99
N TRP A 10 25.28 42.23 38.48
CA TRP A 10 24.81 41.12 37.64
C TRP A 10 25.28 41.39 36.21
N GLU A 11 25.95 40.41 35.61
CA GLU A 11 26.46 40.49 34.23
C GLU A 11 25.62 39.58 33.33
N ILE A 12 25.00 40.16 32.31
CA ILE A 12 24.26 39.44 31.28
C ILE A 12 25.06 39.59 30.00
N SER A 13 25.71 38.51 29.57
CA SER A 13 26.41 38.47 28.29
C SER A 13 25.47 37.97 27.20
N LEU A 14 25.35 38.75 26.13
CA LEU A 14 24.61 38.38 24.91
C LEU A 14 25.60 38.36 23.75
N GLU A 15 25.93 37.17 23.27
CA GLU A 15 26.82 37.00 22.13
C GLU A 15 26.01 37.13 20.83
N LEU A 16 26.19 38.25 20.12
CA LEU A 16 25.48 38.51 18.87
C LEU A 16 26.36 38.09 17.67
N PRO A 17 26.02 37.02 16.93
CA PRO A 17 26.81 36.61 15.77
C PRO A 17 26.69 37.63 14.64
N ILE A 18 27.82 38.23 14.27
CA ILE A 18 27.92 39.28 13.23
C ILE A 18 28.03 38.75 11.79
N PHE A 19 28.30 37.44 11.60
CA PHE A 19 28.52 36.84 10.28
C PHE A 19 27.62 35.64 9.93
N ASP A 20 26.93 35.03 10.90
CA ASP A 20 25.91 33.99 10.67
C ASP A 20 24.54 34.56 11.04
N THR A 21 23.91 35.28 10.12
CA THR A 21 22.58 35.90 10.30
C THR A 21 21.44 34.87 10.33
N GLY A 22 21.74 33.57 10.32
CA GLY A 22 20.74 32.49 10.45
C GLY A 22 19.92 32.22 9.18
N SER A 23 20.17 32.93 8.07
CA SER A 23 19.43 32.77 6.80
C SER A 23 19.51 31.35 6.25
N ALA A 24 20.68 30.70 6.34
CA ALA A 24 20.84 29.30 5.94
C ALA A 24 20.05 28.34 6.84
N ARG A 25 19.98 28.62 8.16
CA ARG A 25 19.19 27.84 9.13
C ARG A 25 17.69 27.98 8.86
N LEU A 26 17.24 29.19 8.54
CA LEU A 26 15.85 29.49 8.16
C LEU A 26 15.47 28.82 6.83
N ALA A 27 16.31 28.95 5.80
CA ALA A 27 16.10 28.30 4.51
C ALA A 27 16.02 26.77 4.65
N ARG A 28 16.87 26.18 5.50
CA ARG A 28 16.82 24.74 5.81
C ARG A 28 15.52 24.36 6.51
N ALA A 29 15.10 25.13 7.52
CA ALA A 29 13.85 24.88 8.24
C ALA A 29 12.64 24.93 7.29
N GLU A 30 12.61 25.93 6.40
CA GLU A 30 11.55 26.05 5.39
C GLU A 30 11.58 24.88 4.39
N ALA A 31 12.76 24.47 3.92
CA ALA A 31 12.89 23.34 3.01
C ALA A 31 12.39 22.03 3.64
N VAL A 32 12.74 21.78 4.91
CA VAL A 32 12.27 20.61 5.66
C VAL A 32 10.74 20.64 5.82
N TYR A 33 10.18 21.81 6.13
CA TYR A 33 8.73 21.98 6.24
C TYR A 33 8.01 21.70 4.91
N ARG A 34 8.47 22.30 3.80
CA ARG A 34 7.89 22.05 2.47
C ARG A 34 8.02 20.58 2.07
N GLN A 35 9.15 19.93 2.40
CA GLN A 35 9.34 18.51 2.14
C GLN A 35 8.34 17.64 2.93
N ALA A 36 8.10 17.95 4.21
CA ALA A 36 7.13 17.25 5.02
C ALA A 36 5.70 17.41 4.48
N LEU A 37 5.33 18.62 4.04
CA LEU A 37 4.04 18.87 3.38
C LEU A 37 3.89 18.08 2.08
N ASN A 38 4.90 18.10 1.22
CA ASN A 38 4.86 17.37 -0.05
C ASN A 38 4.72 15.86 0.16
N ARG A 39 5.43 15.28 1.14
CA ARG A 39 5.28 13.86 1.51
C ARG A 39 3.88 13.53 2.03
N ALA A 40 3.29 14.42 2.84
CA ALA A 40 1.93 14.23 3.32
C ALA A 40 0.91 14.27 2.16
N ALA A 41 1.07 15.21 1.23
CA ALA A 41 0.24 15.29 0.03
C ALA A 41 0.39 14.06 -0.87
N GLU A 42 1.62 13.60 -1.10
CA GLU A 42 1.91 12.38 -1.86
C GLU A 42 1.26 11.15 -1.20
N THR A 43 1.40 11.00 0.11
CA THR A 43 0.80 9.88 0.87
C THR A 43 -0.73 9.87 0.71
N ALA A 44 -1.37 11.04 0.78
CA ALA A 44 -2.81 11.14 0.59
C ALA A 44 -3.26 10.79 -0.85
N ILE A 45 -2.48 11.20 -1.86
CA ILE A 45 -2.75 10.86 -3.26
C ILE A 45 -2.61 9.36 -3.48
N THR A 46 -1.51 8.76 -3.00
CA THR A 46 -1.25 7.33 -3.12
C THR A 46 -2.35 6.51 -2.45
N ALA A 47 -2.71 6.82 -1.19
CA ALA A 47 -3.75 6.11 -0.47
C ALA A 47 -5.10 6.14 -1.21
N ARG A 48 -5.48 7.31 -1.76
CA ARG A 48 -6.72 7.43 -2.54
C ARG A 48 -6.68 6.62 -3.83
N SER A 49 -5.54 6.59 -4.51
CA SER A 49 -5.35 5.82 -5.74
C SER A 49 -5.41 4.31 -5.47
N GLU A 50 -4.74 3.83 -4.43
CA GLU A 50 -4.76 2.43 -4.00
C GLU A 50 -6.19 1.94 -3.72
N VAL A 51 -6.97 2.70 -2.97
CA VAL A 51 -8.38 2.36 -2.69
C VAL A 51 -9.21 2.32 -3.97
N ARG A 52 -9.01 3.26 -4.89
CA ARG A 52 -9.74 3.29 -6.17
C ARG A 52 -9.44 2.06 -7.02
N GLU A 53 -8.17 1.69 -7.12
CA GLU A 53 -7.73 0.51 -7.87
C GLU A 53 -8.31 -0.76 -7.26
N ALA A 54 -8.16 -0.95 -5.94
CA ALA A 54 -8.70 -2.12 -5.24
C ALA A 54 -10.23 -2.22 -5.36
N TRP A 55 -10.94 -1.08 -5.30
CA TRP A 55 -12.39 -1.05 -5.50
C TRP A 55 -12.78 -1.51 -6.91
N SER A 56 -12.08 -1.02 -7.92
CA SER A 56 -12.32 -1.41 -9.31
C SER A 56 -12.07 -2.91 -9.54
N ALA A 57 -11.02 -3.46 -8.92
CA ALA A 57 -10.66 -4.86 -9.00
C ALA A 57 -11.69 -5.77 -8.29
N SER A 58 -12.10 -5.41 -7.06
CA SER A 58 -13.15 -6.14 -6.33
C SER A 58 -14.47 -6.13 -7.09
N ARG A 59 -14.87 -4.99 -7.67
CA ARG A 59 -16.08 -4.91 -8.47
C ARG A 59 -16.03 -5.79 -9.72
N SER A 60 -14.94 -5.74 -10.48
CA SER A 60 -14.80 -6.54 -11.71
C SER A 60 -14.82 -8.04 -11.42
N THR A 61 -14.07 -8.49 -10.41
CA THR A 61 -14.02 -9.90 -10.02
C THR A 61 -15.36 -10.39 -9.48
N TRP A 62 -16.10 -9.55 -8.75
CA TRP A 62 -17.47 -9.86 -8.33
C TRP A 62 -18.41 -10.08 -9.53
N GLU A 63 -18.35 -9.21 -10.55
CA GLU A 63 -19.18 -9.34 -11.75
C GLU A 63 -18.87 -10.65 -12.50
N ILE A 64 -17.59 -11.02 -12.60
CA ILE A 64 -17.16 -12.30 -13.20
C ILE A 64 -17.68 -13.49 -12.37
N ALA A 65 -17.45 -13.50 -11.06
CA ALA A 65 -17.90 -14.58 -10.18
C ALA A 65 -19.43 -14.76 -10.23
N ARG A 66 -20.16 -13.65 -10.23
CA ARG A 66 -21.62 -13.64 -10.37
C ARG A 66 -22.06 -14.23 -11.72
N TYR A 67 -21.44 -13.80 -12.82
CA TYR A 67 -21.77 -14.30 -14.16
C TYR A 67 -21.54 -15.81 -14.29
N HIS A 68 -20.46 -16.32 -13.70
CA HIS A 68 -20.19 -17.75 -13.65
C HIS A 68 -21.29 -18.52 -12.91
N ARG A 69 -21.72 -18.03 -11.74
CA ARG A 69 -22.75 -18.65 -10.93
C ARG A 69 -24.14 -18.58 -11.55
N GLU A 70 -24.52 -17.44 -12.11
CA GLU A 70 -25.88 -17.18 -12.59
C GLU A 70 -26.12 -17.68 -14.02
N HIS A 71 -25.08 -17.71 -14.86
CA HIS A 71 -25.25 -18.05 -16.27
C HIS A 71 -24.46 -19.29 -16.68
N ILE A 72 -23.16 -19.36 -16.38
CA ILE A 72 -22.29 -20.41 -16.94
C ILE A 72 -22.59 -21.78 -16.32
N VAL A 73 -22.62 -21.88 -14.99
CA VAL A 73 -22.87 -23.16 -14.30
C VAL A 73 -24.26 -23.73 -14.65
N PRO A 74 -25.36 -22.95 -14.57
CA PRO A 74 -26.68 -23.46 -14.94
C PRO A 74 -26.80 -23.82 -16.43
N LEU A 75 -26.13 -23.07 -17.32
CA LEU A 75 -26.11 -23.41 -18.75
C LEU A 75 -25.42 -24.75 -18.99
N ARG A 76 -24.27 -24.99 -18.36
CA ARG A 76 -23.55 -26.26 -18.46
C ARG A 76 -24.37 -27.43 -17.92
N GLN A 77 -25.10 -27.22 -16.82
CA GLN A 77 -26.00 -28.22 -16.28
C GLN A 77 -27.10 -28.60 -17.29
N ARG A 78 -27.75 -27.62 -17.91
CA ARG A 78 -28.77 -27.89 -18.95
C ARG A 78 -28.21 -28.64 -20.16
N ILE A 79 -26.99 -28.30 -20.58
CA ILE A 79 -26.31 -29.01 -21.67
C ILE A 79 -26.05 -30.47 -21.28
N ALA A 80 -25.59 -30.72 -20.04
CA ALA A 80 -25.34 -32.08 -19.56
C ALA A 80 -26.62 -32.91 -19.49
N GLU A 81 -27.73 -32.32 -19.02
CA GLU A 81 -29.05 -32.96 -18.99
C GLU A 81 -29.51 -33.34 -20.41
N GLU A 82 -29.37 -32.43 -21.38
CA GLU A 82 -29.70 -32.68 -22.79
C GLU A 82 -28.81 -33.76 -23.43
N ASN A 83 -27.49 -33.74 -23.16
CA ASN A 83 -26.56 -34.72 -23.68
C ASN A 83 -26.85 -36.12 -23.12
N MET A 84 -27.28 -36.22 -21.86
CA MET A 84 -27.73 -37.49 -21.28
C MET A 84 -28.96 -38.04 -22.01
N LEU A 85 -29.92 -37.18 -22.35
CA LEU A 85 -31.09 -37.58 -23.15
C LEU A 85 -30.69 -38.04 -24.56
N ARG A 86 -29.76 -37.33 -25.21
CA ARG A 86 -29.24 -37.69 -26.54
C ARG A 86 -28.48 -39.02 -26.53
N TYR A 87 -27.70 -39.28 -25.49
CA TYR A 87 -27.00 -40.54 -25.31
C TYR A 87 -28.00 -41.70 -25.16
N ASN A 88 -29.02 -41.53 -24.31
CA ASN A 88 -30.10 -42.50 -24.15
C ASN A 88 -30.87 -42.73 -25.46
N GLY A 89 -31.02 -41.69 -26.29
CA GLY A 89 -31.61 -41.77 -27.62
C GLY A 89 -30.69 -42.29 -28.73
N MET A 90 -29.48 -42.74 -28.40
CA MET A 90 -28.45 -43.19 -29.35
C MET A 90 -28.04 -42.13 -30.39
N LEU A 91 -28.22 -40.84 -30.09
CA LEU A 91 -27.86 -39.72 -30.98
C LEU A 91 -26.40 -39.29 -30.82
N ILE A 92 -25.79 -39.58 -29.66
CA ILE A 92 -24.38 -39.31 -29.37
C ILE A 92 -23.70 -40.54 -28.76
N GLY A 93 -22.38 -40.63 -28.93
CA GLY A 93 -21.56 -41.69 -28.34
C GLY A 93 -21.08 -41.41 -26.91
N VAL A 94 -20.58 -42.43 -26.22
CA VAL A 94 -20.04 -42.32 -24.85
C VAL A 94 -18.84 -41.36 -24.75
N PHE A 95 -18.02 -41.25 -25.80
CA PHE A 95 -16.88 -40.33 -25.80
C PHE A 95 -17.32 -38.86 -25.77
N GLU A 96 -18.43 -38.53 -26.44
CA GLU A 96 -19.01 -37.19 -26.39
C GLU A 96 -19.56 -36.87 -24.99
N LEU A 97 -20.22 -37.85 -24.35
CA LEU A 97 -20.70 -37.72 -22.97
C LEU A 97 -19.54 -37.48 -21.97
N LEU A 98 -18.45 -38.23 -22.12
CA LEU A 98 -17.25 -38.03 -21.29
C LEU A 98 -16.56 -36.69 -21.53
N ALA A 99 -16.56 -36.21 -22.78
CA ALA A 99 -16.02 -34.90 -23.12
C ALA A 99 -16.85 -33.78 -22.49
N ASP A 100 -18.18 -33.90 -22.51
CA ASP A 100 -19.08 -32.93 -21.88
C ASP A 100 -18.95 -32.93 -20.35
N ALA A 101 -18.87 -34.11 -19.72
CA ALA A 101 -18.63 -34.22 -18.28
C ALA A 101 -17.33 -33.51 -17.86
N ARG A 102 -16.25 -33.64 -18.65
CA ARG A 102 -15.00 -32.91 -18.43
C ARG A 102 -15.19 -31.40 -18.55
N ALA A 103 -15.95 -30.95 -19.54
CA ALA A 103 -16.24 -29.52 -19.73
C ALA A 103 -17.10 -28.95 -18.58
N GLN A 104 -18.04 -29.73 -18.04
CA GLN A 104 -18.82 -29.37 -16.87
C GLN A 104 -17.93 -29.20 -15.63
N ILE A 105 -17.04 -30.17 -15.36
CA ILE A 105 -16.07 -30.07 -14.24
C ILE A 105 -15.19 -28.83 -14.40
N ALA A 106 -14.64 -28.60 -15.59
CA ALA A 106 -13.82 -27.42 -15.87
C ALA A 106 -14.60 -26.11 -15.63
N SER A 107 -15.88 -26.08 -15.99
CA SER A 107 -16.74 -24.93 -15.76
C SER A 107 -17.03 -24.67 -14.27
N VAL A 108 -17.21 -25.72 -13.48
CA VAL A 108 -17.41 -25.59 -12.03
C VAL A 108 -16.13 -25.09 -11.37
N ASN A 109 -14.98 -25.66 -11.75
CA ASN A 109 -13.68 -25.19 -11.27
C ASN A 109 -13.44 -23.71 -11.61
N ALA A 110 -13.75 -23.28 -12.84
CA ALA A 110 -13.64 -21.88 -13.23
C ALA A 110 -14.55 -20.96 -12.39
N ALA A 111 -15.75 -21.42 -12.02
CA ALA A 111 -16.64 -20.65 -11.14
C ALA A 111 -16.08 -20.54 -9.70
N ILE A 112 -15.44 -21.60 -9.19
CA ILE A 112 -14.78 -21.59 -7.89
C ILE A 112 -13.57 -20.64 -7.90
N GLU A 113 -12.74 -20.69 -8.94
CA GLU A 113 -11.60 -19.78 -9.08
C GLU A 113 -12.04 -18.32 -9.19
N ALA A 114 -13.09 -18.03 -9.97
CA ALA A 114 -13.65 -16.68 -10.05
C ALA A 114 -14.15 -16.18 -8.68
N LEU A 115 -14.78 -17.05 -7.88
CA LEU A 115 -15.21 -16.71 -6.53
C LEU A 115 -14.02 -16.48 -5.59
N ARG A 116 -12.98 -17.30 -5.69
CA ARG A 116 -11.73 -17.14 -4.93
C ARG A 116 -11.09 -15.80 -5.23
N ASP A 117 -10.95 -15.46 -6.51
CA ASP A 117 -10.33 -14.21 -6.95
C ASP A 117 -11.13 -12.99 -6.50
N PHE A 118 -12.47 -13.08 -6.46
CA PHE A 118 -13.31 -12.06 -5.83
C PHE A 118 -12.98 -11.87 -4.34
N TRP A 119 -12.89 -12.95 -3.57
CA TRP A 119 -12.59 -12.84 -2.13
C TRP A 119 -11.19 -12.29 -1.87
N LEU A 120 -10.21 -12.61 -2.71
CA LEU A 120 -8.88 -12.01 -2.64
C LEU A 120 -8.94 -10.51 -2.93
N ALA A 121 -9.61 -10.09 -4.01
CA ALA A 121 -9.76 -8.68 -4.34
C ALA A 121 -10.56 -7.89 -3.29
N GLN A 122 -11.53 -8.53 -2.63
CA GLN A 122 -12.26 -7.92 -1.51
C GLN A 122 -11.34 -7.73 -0.29
N ALA A 123 -10.51 -8.72 0.05
CA ALA A 123 -9.54 -8.58 1.13
C ALA A 123 -8.51 -7.47 0.84
N ASP A 124 -8.07 -7.34 -0.41
CA ASP A 124 -7.18 -6.24 -0.83
C ASP A 124 -7.83 -4.87 -0.69
N LEU A 125 -9.12 -4.74 -1.03
CA LEU A 125 -9.90 -3.52 -0.81
C LEU A 125 -10.02 -3.19 0.69
N ASP A 126 -10.35 -4.18 1.53
CA ASP A 126 -10.48 -3.98 2.97
C ASP A 126 -9.14 -3.53 3.58
N MET A 127 -8.02 -4.11 3.13
CA MET A 127 -6.67 -3.69 3.49
C MET A 127 -6.34 -2.26 3.02
N ALA A 128 -6.76 -1.88 1.80
CA ALA A 128 -6.55 -0.52 1.29
C ALA A 128 -7.36 0.52 2.09
N LEU A 129 -8.56 0.17 2.56
CA LEU A 129 -9.42 1.05 3.36
C LEU A 129 -8.89 1.30 4.78
N ILE A 130 -8.33 0.26 5.42
CA ILE A 130 -7.70 0.39 6.74
C ILE A 130 -6.38 1.17 6.64
N GLY A 131 -5.79 1.21 5.44
CA GLY A 131 -4.46 1.71 5.17
C GLY A 131 -3.44 0.61 5.44
N ARG A 132 -2.49 0.43 4.53
CA ARG A 132 -1.35 -0.44 4.82
C ARG A 132 -0.67 0.10 6.07
N PRO A 133 -0.47 -0.70 7.13
CA PRO A 133 0.37 -0.27 8.24
C PRO A 133 1.67 0.15 7.57
N ALA A 134 2.04 1.42 7.74
CA ALA A 134 3.22 1.97 7.12
C ALA A 134 4.30 0.92 7.31
N GLN A 135 4.78 0.33 6.20
CA GLN A 135 6.00 -0.47 6.23
C GLN A 135 6.93 0.39 7.02
N THR A 136 7.17 0.01 8.28
CA THR A 136 7.76 0.91 9.25
C THR A 136 9.08 1.26 8.60
N LEU A 137 9.16 2.47 8.04
CA LEU A 137 10.34 2.95 7.35
C LEU A 137 11.38 2.83 8.43
N ALA A 138 12.24 1.81 8.29
CA ALA A 138 13.28 1.52 9.24
C ALA A 138 13.92 2.87 9.51
N ALA A 139 13.73 3.36 10.75
CA ALA A 139 14.13 4.70 11.10
C ALA A 139 15.58 4.84 10.61
N PRO A 140 15.93 5.88 9.83
CA PRO A 140 17.30 6.02 9.38
C PRO A 140 18.15 6.03 10.64
N SER A 141 18.92 4.95 10.83
CA SER A 141 19.89 4.86 11.92
C SER A 141 20.68 6.16 11.86
N PRO A 142 20.79 6.94 12.96
CA PRO A 142 21.64 8.10 12.95
C PRO A 142 23.05 7.57 12.64
N GLY A 143 23.48 7.79 11.40
CA GLY A 143 24.82 7.48 10.96
C GLY A 143 25.75 8.19 11.93
N ARG A 144 26.58 7.40 12.62
CA ARG A 144 27.70 7.88 13.42
C ARG A 144 28.32 9.05 12.69
N ALA A 145 28.23 10.24 13.29
CA ALA A 145 29.11 11.33 12.92
C ALA A 145 30.54 10.78 13.00
N ALA A 146 31.23 10.81 11.87
CA ALA A 146 32.62 10.40 11.77
C ALA A 146 33.42 11.20 12.80
N ASP A 147 34.13 10.47 13.64
CA ASP A 147 35.10 10.97 14.60
C ASP A 147 36.16 11.78 13.84
N ALA A 148 36.23 13.09 14.12
CA ALA A 148 37.25 13.96 13.55
C ALA A 148 38.51 13.85 14.41
N PRO A 149 39.69 13.53 13.85
CA PRO A 149 40.90 13.45 14.65
C PRO A 149 41.33 14.86 15.04
N ALA A 150 41.29 15.13 16.34
CA ALA A 150 41.94 16.28 16.94
C ALA A 150 43.46 16.15 16.76
N HIS A 151 44.06 16.98 15.91
CA HIS A 151 45.51 17.16 15.91
C HIS A 151 45.90 18.48 16.57
N ALA A 152 46.66 18.31 17.66
CA ALA A 152 47.17 19.32 18.56
C ALA A 152 48.06 20.37 17.88
N ARG A 153 47.98 21.60 18.39
CA ARG A 153 49.03 22.62 18.28
C ARG A 153 50.25 22.18 19.12
N PRO A 154 51.47 22.42 18.64
CA PRO A 154 52.58 22.74 19.53
C PRO A 154 53.12 24.15 19.28
N HIS A 155 53.83 24.60 20.32
CA HIS A 155 54.41 25.92 20.60
C HIS A 155 55.33 26.48 19.52
#